data_AF-A0A170ZPQ4-F1
#
_entry.id   AF-A0A170ZPQ4-F1
#
_cell.length_a   1.000
_cell.length_b   1.000
_cell.length_c   1.000
_cell.angle_alpha   90.00
_cell.angle_beta   90.00
_cell.angle_gamma   90.00
#
_symmetry.space_group_name_H-M   'P 1'
#
loop_
_entity.id
_entity.type
_entity.pdbx_description
1 polymer ?
#
loop_
_entity_poly.entity_id
_entity_poly.type
_entity_poly.pdbx_seq_one_letter_code
_entity_poly.pdbx_strand_id
1 'polypeptide(L)'
;DLSSLVSCLSEEDKKDECISHAVSVVKAWLVGSYHKIFKLYQTAPRMSSYLMDLFMLRERTCALKIIVKAYRPSVPIDFIRDELAFEADSETQDFLTRFGLAFTDDTRSKIDCKASTAILSAPPS
;
A
#
# COMPACT_ATOMS: atom_id res chain seq x y z
N ASP A 1 14.11 16.94 7.53
CA ASP A 1 13.59 16.31 6.31
C ASP A 1 14.10 14.86 6.23
N LEU A 2 13.28 13.90 5.78
CA LEU A 2 13.63 12.48 5.70
C LEU A 2 14.79 12.23 4.72
N SER A 3 14.85 13.00 3.64
CA SER A 3 15.95 12.94 2.67
C SER A 3 17.30 13.29 3.31
N SER A 4 17.32 14.33 4.16
CA SER A 4 18.53 14.75 4.87
C SER A 4 19.05 13.67 5.84
N LEU A 5 18.17 12.96 6.54
CA LEU A 5 18.58 11.90 7.47
C LEU A 5 19.25 10.73 6.73
N VAL A 6 18.70 10.32 5.59
CA VAL A 6 19.30 9.27 4.74
C VAL A 6 20.65 9.72 4.17
N SER A 7 20.82 11.01 3.89
CA SER A 7 22.07 11.54 3.34
C SER A 7 23.24 11.56 4.34
N CYS A 8 22.95 11.53 5.64
CA CYS A 8 23.97 11.53 6.70
C CYS A 8 24.52 10.15 7.04
N LEU A 9 24.05 9.08 6.39
CA LEU A 9 24.49 7.71 6.65
C LEU A 9 25.91 7.45 6.13
N SER A 10 26.74 6.81 6.95
CA SER A 10 28.10 6.43 6.55
C SER A 10 28.09 5.28 5.52
N GLU A 11 29.22 5.04 4.86
CA GLU A 11 29.36 3.92 3.92
C GLU A 11 29.30 2.55 4.61
N GLU A 12 29.61 2.49 5.90
CA GLU A 12 29.49 1.28 6.72
C GLU A 12 28.02 1.01 7.10
N ASP A 13 27.28 2.06 7.46
CA ASP A 13 25.83 1.97 7.72
C ASP A 13 25.08 1.44 6.50
N LYS A 14 25.46 1.86 5.29
CA LYS A 14 24.81 1.42 4.04
C LYS A 14 25.02 -0.07 3.73
N LYS A 15 26.01 -0.72 4.34
CA LYS A 15 26.26 -2.16 4.17
C LYS A 15 25.38 -3.03 5.07
N ASP A 16 24.79 -2.46 6.11
CA ASP A 16 23.85 -3.18 6.96
C ASP A 16 22.52 -3.40 6.22
N GLU A 17 22.01 -4.62 6.28
CA GLU A 17 20.79 -5.02 5.57
C GLU A 17 19.55 -4.24 6.06
N CYS A 18 19.44 -4.00 7.38
CA CYS A 18 18.33 -3.25 7.95
C CYS A 18 18.39 -1.77 7.55
N ILE A 19 19.59 -1.17 7.52
CA ILE A 19 19.78 0.22 7.10
C ILE A 19 19.51 0.38 5.60
N SER A 20 20.05 -0.51 4.76
CA SER A 20 19.78 -0.52 3.32
C SER A 20 18.29 -0.67 3.01
N HIS A 21 17.59 -1.54 3.76
CA HIS A 21 16.15 -1.69 3.68
C HIS A 21 15.41 -0.40 4.06
N ALA A 22 15.74 0.21 5.21
CA ALA A 22 15.13 1.45 5.67
C ALA A 22 15.33 2.60 4.66
N VAL A 23 16.52 2.72 4.09
CA VAL A 23 16.82 3.69 3.01
C VAL A 23 15.95 3.44 1.78
N SER A 24 15.76 2.17 1.40
CA SER A 24 14.92 1.80 0.27
C SER A 24 13.45 2.14 0.51
N VAL A 25 12.95 1.93 1.73
CA VAL A 25 11.58 2.32 2.14
C VAL A 25 11.41 3.83 2.05
N VAL A 26 12.35 4.62 2.59
CA VAL A 26 12.30 6.09 2.50
C VAL A 26 12.31 6.56 1.06
N LYS A 27 13.17 6.00 0.20
CA LYS A 27 13.20 6.34 -1.24
C LYS A 27 11.87 6.02 -1.93
N ALA A 28 11.28 4.85 -1.65
CA ALA A 28 9.98 4.47 -2.21
C ALA A 28 8.88 5.43 -1.74
N TRP A 29 8.91 5.85 -0.49
CA TRP A 29 7.95 6.76 0.10
C TRP A 29 8.05 8.18 -0.47
N LEU A 30 9.26 8.73 -0.58
CA LEU A 30 9.49 10.06 -1.16
C LEU A 30 9.00 10.16 -2.61
N VAL A 31 9.11 9.08 -3.39
CA VAL A 31 8.62 9.03 -4.77
C VAL A 31 7.13 8.68 -4.85
N GLY A 32 6.49 8.27 -3.74
CA GLY A 32 5.09 7.86 -3.70
C GLY A 32 4.81 6.52 -4.40
N SER A 33 5.80 5.63 -4.48
CA SER A 33 5.67 4.34 -5.16
C SER A 33 5.10 3.28 -4.21
N TYR A 34 3.76 3.21 -4.12
CA TYR A 34 3.09 2.23 -3.25
C TYR A 34 3.53 0.79 -3.53
N HIS A 35 3.63 0.39 -4.80
CA HIS A 35 4.10 -0.94 -5.20
C HIS A 35 5.44 -1.31 -4.54
N LYS A 36 6.41 -0.39 -4.57
CA LYS A 36 7.72 -0.61 -3.94
C LYS A 36 7.63 -0.65 -2.42
N ILE A 37 6.78 0.17 -1.81
CA ILE A 37 6.54 0.15 -0.36
C ILE A 37 6.01 -1.22 0.08
N PHE A 38 4.98 -1.74 -0.59
CA PHE A 38 4.38 -3.05 -0.25
C PHE A 38 5.32 -4.22 -0.56
N LYS A 39 6.10 -4.14 -1.63
CA LYS A 39 7.14 -5.14 -1.91
C LYS A 39 8.21 -5.17 -0.81
N LEU A 40 8.66 -4.00 -0.37
CA LEU A 40 9.61 -3.90 0.75
C LEU A 40 8.99 -4.42 2.04
N TYR A 41 7.71 -4.11 2.30
CA TYR A 41 6.99 -4.61 3.46
C TYR A 41 6.97 -6.15 3.54
N GLN A 42 6.69 -6.83 2.43
CA GLN A 42 6.70 -8.31 2.37
C GLN A 42 8.10 -8.91 2.55
N THR A 43 9.16 -8.20 2.13
CA THR A 43 10.54 -8.67 2.21
C THR A 43 11.33 -8.01 3.35
N ALA A 44 10.64 -7.51 4.37
CA ALA A 44 11.26 -6.78 5.46
C ALA A 44 12.22 -7.71 6.25
N PRO A 45 13.50 -7.34 6.44
CA PRO A 45 14.43 -8.16 7.19
C PRO A 45 14.09 -8.15 8.69
N ARG A 46 14.11 -9.34 9.31
CA ARG A 46 13.81 -9.52 10.73
C ARG A 46 12.37 -9.05 11.05
N MET A 47 12.21 -8.23 12.08
CA MET A 47 10.94 -7.69 12.56
C MET A 47 10.71 -6.23 12.12
N SER A 48 11.42 -5.75 11.08
CA SER A 48 11.31 -4.34 10.65
C SER A 48 9.95 -4.00 10.01
N SER A 49 9.13 -4.99 9.67
CA SER A 49 7.75 -4.80 9.23
C SER A 49 6.89 -4.09 10.28
N TYR A 50 7.12 -4.32 11.58
CA TYR A 50 6.36 -3.65 12.66
C TYR A 50 6.53 -2.13 12.66
N LEU A 51 7.68 -1.62 12.22
CA LEU A 51 7.87 -0.17 12.07
C LEU A 51 7.10 0.37 10.86
N MET A 52 6.95 -0.44 9.81
CA MET A 52 6.19 -0.08 8.63
C MET A 52 4.68 -0.09 8.92
N ASP A 53 4.19 -1.04 9.72
CA ASP A 53 2.78 -1.18 10.11
C ASP A 53 2.15 0.14 10.59
N LEU A 54 2.95 0.99 11.25
CA LEU A 54 2.55 2.31 11.74
C LEU A 54 1.98 3.23 10.66
N PHE A 55 2.36 3.03 9.39
CA PHE A 55 1.86 3.83 8.27
C PHE A 55 1.21 3.01 7.14
N MET A 56 1.28 1.68 7.17
CA MET A 56 0.73 0.83 6.11
C MET A 56 -0.76 1.06 5.85
N LEU A 57 -1.58 1.30 6.89
CA LEU A 57 -3.01 1.54 6.70
C LEU A 57 -3.29 2.80 5.85
N ARG A 58 -2.51 3.87 6.06
CA ARG A 58 -2.60 5.09 5.27
C ARG A 58 -2.19 4.82 3.82
N GLU A 59 -1.06 4.14 3.62
CA GLU A 59 -0.56 3.81 2.29
C GLU A 59 -1.51 2.87 1.53
N ARG A 60 -2.14 1.89 2.19
CA ARG A 60 -3.19 1.02 1.61
C ARG A 60 -4.37 1.85 1.11
N THR A 61 -4.82 2.82 1.90
CA THR A 61 -5.92 3.73 1.54
C THR A 61 -5.54 4.59 0.33
N CYS A 62 -4.35 5.19 0.33
CA CYS A 62 -3.85 5.99 -0.79
C CYS A 62 -3.70 5.15 -2.07
N ALA A 63 -3.12 3.95 -1.97
CA ALA A 63 -2.93 3.03 -3.08
C ALA A 63 -4.26 2.57 -3.68
N LEU A 64 -5.26 2.22 -2.84
CA LEU A 64 -6.60 1.85 -3.31
C LEU A 64 -7.22 2.95 -4.18
N LYS A 65 -7.13 4.22 -3.77
CA LYS A 65 -7.61 5.37 -4.56
C LYS A 65 -6.94 5.44 -5.93
N ILE A 66 -5.63 5.20 -5.98
CA ILE A 66 -4.86 5.21 -7.22
C ILE A 66 -5.28 4.04 -8.12
N ILE A 67 -5.36 2.82 -7.57
CA ILE A 67 -5.74 1.60 -8.30
C ILE A 67 -7.14 1.75 -8.91
N VAL A 68 -8.14 2.14 -8.12
CA VAL A 68 -9.52 2.32 -8.61
C VAL A 68 -9.60 3.37 -9.73
N LYS A 69 -8.76 4.41 -9.68
CA LYS A 69 -8.72 5.41 -10.75
C LYS A 69 -8.03 4.89 -12.02
N ALA A 70 -6.99 4.08 -11.89
CA ALA A 70 -6.15 3.62 -12.99
C ALA A 70 -6.70 2.37 -13.72
N TYR A 71 -7.27 1.42 -12.99
CA TYR A 71 -7.69 0.10 -13.51
C TYR A 71 -9.18 0.06 -13.91
N ARG A 72 -9.67 1.08 -14.61
CA ARG A 72 -11.07 1.10 -15.10
C ARG A 72 -11.25 0.09 -16.26
N PRO A 73 -12.41 -0.59 -16.37
CA PRO A 73 -13.64 -0.37 -15.59
C PRO A 73 -13.71 -1.14 -14.26
N SER A 74 -12.88 -2.15 -14.04
CA SER A 74 -12.92 -2.96 -12.82
C SER A 74 -11.55 -3.57 -12.48
N VAL A 75 -11.36 -3.90 -11.21
CA VAL A 75 -10.14 -4.54 -10.70
C VAL A 75 -10.50 -5.75 -9.83
N PRO A 76 -9.83 -6.91 -9.98
CA PRO A 76 -10.03 -8.07 -9.11
C PRO A 76 -9.60 -7.79 -7.67
N ILE A 77 -10.32 -8.36 -6.70
CA ILE A 77 -9.92 -8.27 -5.28
C ILE A 77 -8.61 -8.99 -5.02
N ASP A 78 -8.38 -10.14 -5.66
CA ASP A 78 -7.11 -10.89 -5.53
C ASP A 78 -5.89 -10.02 -5.88
N PHE A 79 -6.02 -9.20 -6.93
CA PHE A 79 -4.98 -8.25 -7.30
C PHE A 79 -4.74 -7.23 -6.17
N ILE A 80 -5.81 -6.71 -5.54
CA ILE A 80 -5.67 -5.76 -4.44
C ILE A 80 -5.01 -6.41 -3.21
N ARG A 81 -5.41 -7.65 -2.88
CA ARG A 81 -4.81 -8.43 -1.79
C ARG A 81 -3.30 -8.53 -2.00
N ASP A 82 -2.90 -9.00 -3.17
CA ASP A 82 -1.50 -9.30 -3.48
C ASP A 82 -0.67 -8.00 -3.59
N GLU A 83 -1.21 -6.98 -4.28
CA GLU A 83 -0.52 -5.70 -4.52
C GLU A 83 -0.38 -4.86 -3.24
N LEU A 84 -1.35 -4.94 -2.32
CA LEU A 84 -1.35 -4.20 -1.05
C LEU A 84 -0.90 -5.05 0.15
N ALA A 85 -0.31 -6.23 -0.14
CA ALA A 85 0.28 -7.14 0.83
C ALA A 85 -0.65 -7.43 2.03
N PHE A 86 -1.89 -7.81 1.75
CA PHE A 86 -2.78 -8.38 2.75
C PHE A 86 -2.43 -9.86 2.96
N GLU A 87 -2.42 -10.32 4.21
CA GLU A 87 -2.05 -11.72 4.51
C GLU A 87 -3.22 -12.68 4.27
N ALA A 88 -4.45 -12.19 4.42
CA ALA A 88 -5.65 -12.98 4.32
C ALA A 88 -6.74 -12.28 3.50
N ASP A 89 -7.57 -13.08 2.83
CA ASP A 89 -8.75 -12.60 2.10
C ASP A 89 -9.70 -11.84 3.02
N SER A 90 -9.89 -12.32 4.25
CA SER A 90 -10.75 -11.65 5.25
C SER A 90 -10.26 -10.25 5.59
N GLU A 91 -8.96 -10.04 5.72
CA GLU A 91 -8.39 -8.70 6.01
C GLU A 91 -8.63 -7.75 4.83
N THR A 92 -8.50 -8.25 3.61
CA THR A 92 -8.77 -7.47 2.40
C THR A 92 -10.25 -7.07 2.35
N GLN A 93 -11.17 -8.00 2.63
CA GLN A 93 -12.61 -7.72 2.68
C GLN A 93 -12.97 -6.71 3.78
N ASP A 94 -12.45 -6.91 5.00
CA ASP A 94 -12.67 -6.01 6.14
C ASP A 94 -12.12 -4.61 5.90
N PHE A 95 -11.06 -4.48 5.11
CA PHE A 95 -10.55 -3.19 4.67
C PHE A 95 -11.48 -2.54 3.63
N LEU A 96 -11.88 -3.27 2.59
CA LEU A 96 -12.69 -2.73 1.48
C LEU A 96 -14.10 -2.34 1.91
N THR A 97 -14.71 -3.08 2.84
CA THR A 97 -16.07 -2.81 3.35
C THR A 97 -16.20 -1.46 4.04
N ARG A 98 -15.10 -0.89 4.55
CA ARG A 98 -15.07 0.44 5.20
C ARG A 98 -15.38 1.59 4.25
N PHE A 99 -15.20 1.38 2.96
CA PHE A 99 -15.31 2.43 1.95
C PHE A 99 -16.65 2.43 1.21
N GLY A 100 -17.54 1.45 1.43
CA GLY A 100 -18.82 1.38 0.72
C GLY A 100 -18.69 1.21 -0.80
N LEU A 101 -17.70 0.43 -1.25
CA LEU A 101 -17.38 0.26 -2.67
C LEU A 101 -18.49 -0.50 -3.42
N ALA A 102 -18.59 -0.21 -4.73
CA ALA A 102 -19.44 -0.96 -5.65
C ALA A 102 -18.66 -2.13 -6.27
N PHE A 103 -19.34 -3.25 -6.49
CA PHE A 103 -18.80 -4.46 -7.12
C PHE A 103 -19.52 -4.75 -8.43
N THR A 104 -18.89 -5.51 -9.31
CA THR A 104 -19.45 -5.82 -10.65
C THR A 104 -20.64 -6.79 -10.59
N ASP A 105 -20.74 -7.58 -9.52
CA ASP A 105 -21.75 -8.61 -9.32
C ASP A 105 -21.84 -9.00 -7.83
N ASP A 106 -22.79 -9.88 -7.50
CA ASP A 106 -23.05 -10.36 -6.13
C ASP A 106 -21.93 -11.24 -5.57
N THR A 107 -21.06 -11.80 -6.42
CA THR A 107 -19.90 -12.57 -5.96
C THR A 107 -18.83 -11.67 -5.34
N ARG A 108 -18.90 -10.36 -5.62
CA ARG A 108 -17.94 -9.35 -5.14
C ARG A 108 -16.48 -9.70 -5.46
N SER A 109 -16.22 -10.44 -6.54
CA SER A 109 -14.86 -10.80 -6.93
C SER A 109 -14.07 -9.64 -7.57
N LYS A 110 -14.77 -8.62 -8.09
CA LYS A 110 -14.17 -7.44 -8.73
C LYS A 110 -14.88 -6.17 -8.28
N ILE A 111 -14.08 -5.13 -8.03
CA ILE A 111 -14.56 -3.78 -7.71
C ILE A 111 -14.94 -3.10 -9.02
N ASP A 112 -16.14 -2.51 -9.07
CA ASP A 112 -16.51 -1.56 -10.12
C ASP A 112 -15.77 -0.25 -9.87
N CYS A 113 -14.67 -0.05 -10.59
CA CYS A 113 -13.80 1.11 -10.44
C CYS A 113 -14.52 2.41 -10.84
N LYS A 114 -15.43 2.34 -11.81
CA LYS A 114 -16.16 3.52 -12.30
C LYS A 114 -17.15 4.01 -11.25
N ALA A 115 -17.95 3.12 -10.68
CA ALA A 115 -18.91 3.45 -9.63
C ALA A 115 -18.21 3.78 -8.30
N SER A 116 -17.06 3.17 -8.01
CA SER A 116 -16.34 3.36 -6.74
C SER A 116 -15.42 4.60 -6.69
N THR A 117 -15.08 5.21 -7.84
CA THR A 117 -14.14 6.36 -7.85
C THR A 117 -14.65 7.54 -7.01
N ALA A 118 -15.94 7.90 -7.14
CA ALA A 118 -16.50 9.04 -6.43
C ALA A 118 -16.53 8.81 -4.91
N ILE A 119 -16.83 7.58 -4.50
CA ILE A 119 -16.92 7.16 -3.09
C ILE A 119 -15.58 7.35 -2.39
N LEU A 120 -14.50 6.95 -3.04
CA LEU A 120 -13.14 7.08 -2.52
C LEU A 120 -12.56 8.51 -2.53
N SER A 121 -13.20 9.42 -3.25
CA SER A 121 -12.77 10.82 -3.35
C SER A 121 -13.36 11.73 -2.27
N ALA A 122 -14.37 11.26 -1.52
CA ALA A 122 -14.92 12.00 -0.39
C ALA A 122 -13.90 12.09 0.77
N PRO A 123 -13.78 13.24 1.44
CA PRO A 123 -13.04 13.31 2.71
C PRO A 123 -13.74 12.42 3.74
N PRO A 124 -12.99 11.75 4.65
CA PRO A 124 -13.60 10.99 5.72
C PRO A 124 -14.45 11.94 6.58
N SER A 125 -15.75 11.62 6.70
CA SER A 125 -16.69 12.25 7.64
C SER A 125 -16.34 11.91 9.08
#